data_AF-A0A3A4PI63-F1
#
_entry.id   AF-A0A3A4PI63-F1
#
_cell.length_a   1.000
_cell.length_b   1.000
_cell.length_c   1.000
_cell.angle_alpha   90.00
_cell.angle_beta   90.00
_cell.angle_gamma   90.00
#
_symmetry.space_group_name_H-M   'P 1'
#
loop_
_entity.id
_entity.type
_entity.pdbx_description
1 polymer ?
#
loop_
_entity_poly.entity_id
_entity_poly.type
_entity_poly.pdbx_seq_one_letter_code
_entity_poly.pdbx_strand_id
1 'polypeptide(L)'
;MCNRAVSLIARVVESHGISTVSLSLNRELSEKIGAPRTLYLRYPYGAPLGEPGNVDQQRAILKEMFAALDTITEPGTIIDLPHRWRRDTFAPVAF
;
A
#
# COMPACT_ATOMS: atom_id res chain seq x y z
N MET A 1 -7.06 8.39 -3.51
CA MET A 1 -6.60 7.77 -4.77
C MET A 1 -7.79 7.20 -5.51
N CYS A 2 -7.81 7.25 -6.84
CA CYS A 2 -8.82 6.53 -7.62
C CYS A 2 -8.38 5.07 -7.78
N ASN A 3 -8.89 4.19 -6.93
CA ASN A 3 -8.44 2.79 -6.86
C ASN A 3 -8.56 2.08 -8.23
N ARG A 4 -9.54 2.43 -9.06
CA ARG A 4 -9.77 1.76 -10.36
C ARG A 4 -8.73 2.12 -11.41
N ALA A 5 -8.41 3.40 -11.55
CA ALA A 5 -7.40 3.86 -12.50
C ALA A 5 -6.00 3.35 -12.15
N VAL A 6 -5.65 3.40 -10.86
CA VAL A 6 -4.36 2.90 -10.37
C VAL A 6 -4.19 1.41 -10.67
N SER A 7 -5.22 0.59 -10.44
CA SER A 7 -5.13 -0.85 -10.71
C SER A 7 -5.04 -1.20 -12.19
N LEU A 8 -5.71 -0.43 -13.07
CA LEU A 8 -5.57 -0.61 -14.52
C LEU A 8 -4.15 -0.28 -14.98
N ILE A 9 -3.60 0.85 -14.51
CA ILE A 9 -2.22 1.23 -14.81
C ILE A 9 -1.24 0.19 -14.29
N ALA A 10 -1.40 -0.25 -13.04
CA ALA A 10 -0.57 -1.28 -12.42
C ALA A 10 -0.52 -2.54 -13.30
N ARG A 11 -1.68 -3.03 -13.76
CA ARG A 11 -1.76 -4.22 -14.61
C ARG A 11 -1.04 -4.07 -15.95
N VAL A 12 -1.13 -2.90 -16.58
CA VAL A 12 -0.39 -2.60 -17.81
C VAL A 12 1.11 -2.50 -17.54
N VAL A 13 1.53 -1.90 -16.42
CA VAL A 13 2.94 -1.80 -16.05
C VAL A 13 3.54 -3.20 -15.79
N GLU A 14 2.81 -4.08 -15.11
CA GLU A 14 3.25 -5.47 -14.86
C GLU A 14 3.33 -6.30 -16.14
N SER A 15 2.47 -6.06 -17.13
CA SER A 15 2.56 -6.76 -18.42
C SER A 15 3.85 -6.42 -19.19
N HIS A 16 4.57 -5.37 -18.79
CA HIS A 16 5.88 -4.99 -19.33
C HIS A 16 7.04 -5.44 -18.41
N GLY A 17 6.79 -6.28 -17.41
CA GLY A 17 7.81 -6.85 -16.52
C GLY A 17 8.24 -5.93 -15.37
N ILE A 18 7.48 -4.87 -15.08
CA ILE A 18 7.76 -3.97 -13.95
C ILE A 18 6.80 -4.30 -12.80
N SER A 19 7.33 -4.77 -11.67
CA SER A 19 6.52 -5.11 -10.50
C SER A 19 5.90 -3.87 -9.86
N THR A 20 4.62 -3.97 -9.48
CA THR A 20 3.88 -2.87 -8.84
C THR A 20 3.25 -3.29 -7.52
N VAL A 21 3.09 -2.32 -6.63
CA VAL A 21 2.35 -2.45 -5.37
C VAL A 21 1.52 -1.20 -5.15
N SER A 22 0.28 -1.38 -4.68
CA SER A 22 -0.65 -0.29 -4.42
C SER A 22 -0.99 -0.21 -2.94
N LEU A 23 -1.18 1.02 -2.44
CA LEU A 23 -1.63 1.28 -1.07
C LEU A 23 -3.07 1.78 -1.10
N SER A 24 -3.99 1.10 -0.40
CA SER A 24 -5.40 1.43 -0.38
C SER A 24 -5.88 1.83 1.01
N LEU A 25 -6.83 2.75 1.04
CA LEU A 25 -7.55 3.18 2.24
C LEU A 25 -8.98 2.63 2.31
N ASN A 26 -9.40 1.87 1.29
CA ASN A 26 -10.73 1.29 1.20
C ASN A 26 -10.61 -0.19 0.78
N ARG A 27 -10.82 -1.08 1.76
CA ARG A 27 -10.66 -2.53 1.59
C ARG A 27 -11.69 -3.12 0.64
N GLU A 28 -12.96 -2.80 0.85
CA GLU A 28 -14.07 -3.31 0.03
C GLU A 28 -13.92 -2.92 -1.44
N LEU A 29 -13.46 -1.69 -1.71
CA LEU A 29 -13.21 -1.25 -3.08
C LEU A 29 -11.98 -1.95 -3.68
N SER A 30 -10.95 -2.22 -2.88
CA SER A 30 -9.77 -2.96 -3.32
C SER A 30 -10.10 -4.40 -3.72
N GLU A 31 -10.92 -5.10 -2.93
CA GLU A 31 -11.38 -6.46 -3.24
C GLU A 31 -12.14 -6.53 -4.57
N LYS A 32 -13.00 -5.54 -4.83
CA LYS A 32 -13.78 -5.48 -6.08
C LYS A 32 -12.91 -5.19 -7.31
N ILE A 33 -11.80 -4.47 -7.13
CA ILE A 33 -10.95 -4.05 -8.24
C ILE A 33 -9.87 -5.10 -8.54
N GLY A 34 -9.31 -5.75 -7.52
CA GLY A 34 -8.30 -6.80 -7.69
C GLY A 34 -7.01 -6.30 -8.34
N ALA A 35 -6.34 -5.31 -7.72
CA ALA A 35 -5.01 -4.89 -8.17
C ALA A 35 -3.99 -6.05 -8.01
N PRO A 36 -2.88 -6.09 -8.78
CA PRO A 36 -1.89 -7.16 -8.68
C PRO A 36 -1.41 -7.39 -7.24
N ARG A 37 -1.01 -6.32 -6.54
CA ARG A 37 -0.59 -6.35 -5.14
C ARG A 37 -1.18 -5.15 -4.40
N THR A 38 -1.81 -5.39 -3.26
CA THR A 38 -2.44 -4.32 -2.46
C THR A 38 -2.05 -4.43 -0.99
N LEU A 39 -1.65 -3.31 -0.41
CA LEU A 39 -1.62 -3.11 1.02
C LEU A 39 -2.80 -2.24 1.43
N TYR A 40 -3.45 -2.59 2.53
CA TYR A 40 -4.55 -1.83 3.08
C TYR A 40 -4.16 -1.19 4.42
N LEU A 41 -4.44 0.11 4.54
CA LEU A 41 -4.32 0.86 5.78
C LEU A 41 -5.66 1.50 6.14
N ARG A 42 -6.02 1.41 7.42
CA ARG A 42 -7.20 2.11 7.97
C ARG A 42 -6.84 3.53 8.41
N TYR A 43 -6.39 4.35 7.46
CA TYR A 43 -6.01 5.75 7.66
C TYR A 43 -7.06 6.70 7.05
N PRO A 44 -7.14 7.97 7.51
CA PRO A 44 -8.03 8.94 6.90
C PRO A 44 -7.66 9.21 5.44
N TYR A 45 -8.68 9.43 4.62
CA TYR A 45 -8.48 9.83 3.23
C TYR A 45 -7.64 11.11 3.16
N GLY A 46 -6.67 11.11 2.25
CA GLY A 46 -5.72 12.22 2.08
C GLY A 46 -4.38 12.02 2.81
N ALA A 47 -4.27 11.04 3.72
CA ALA A 47 -3.03 10.75 4.44
C ALA A 47 -2.63 9.27 4.36
N PRO A 48 -2.41 8.71 3.15
CA PRO A 48 -2.18 7.27 2.97
C PRO A 48 -0.89 6.77 3.60
N LEU A 49 0.17 7.60 3.61
CA LEU A 49 1.48 7.25 4.16
C LEU A 49 1.64 7.63 5.64
N GLY A 50 0.59 8.09 6.30
CA GLY A 50 0.67 8.52 7.70
C GLY A 50 0.66 10.04 7.89
N GLU A 51 1.13 10.46 9.05
CA GLU A 51 1.00 11.82 9.53
C GLU A 51 1.96 12.79 8.82
N PRO A 52 1.54 14.05 8.61
CA PRO A 52 2.44 15.10 8.14
C PRO A 52 3.65 15.24 9.07
N GLY A 53 4.86 15.22 8.51
CA GLY A 53 6.11 15.36 9.26
C GLY A 53 6.59 14.09 9.99
N ASN A 54 5.78 13.04 10.09
CA ASN A 54 6.20 11.77 10.67
C ASN A 54 6.95 10.92 9.63
N VAL A 55 8.23 11.26 9.44
CA VAL A 55 9.09 10.61 8.44
C VAL A 55 9.25 9.12 8.74
N ASP A 56 9.43 8.74 10.01
CA ASP A 56 9.64 7.33 10.38
C ASP A 56 8.44 6.45 10.06
N GLN A 57 7.22 6.95 10.27
CA GLN A 57 5.99 6.28 9.85
C GLN A 57 5.92 6.08 8.34
N GLN A 58 6.14 7.15 7.57
CA GLN A 58 6.08 7.10 6.11
C GLN A 58 7.11 6.10 5.55
N ARG A 59 8.31 6.11 6.14
CA ARG A 59 9.40 5.22 5.80
C ARG A 59 9.10 3.76 6.13
N ALA A 60 8.51 3.49 7.29
CA ALA A 60 8.11 2.14 7.68
C ALA A 60 7.06 1.57 6.70
N ILE A 61 6.04 2.36 6.37
CA ILE A 61 5.01 1.95 5.40
C ILE A 61 5.61 1.68 4.03
N LEU A 62 6.54 2.53 3.55
CA LEU A 62 7.23 2.29 2.28
C LEU A 62 8.06 1.01 2.29
N LYS A 63 8.72 0.67 3.41
CA LYS A 63 9.44 -0.60 3.54
C LYS A 63 8.50 -1.81 3.47
N GLU A 64 7.34 -1.73 4.11
CA GLU A 64 6.32 -2.78 4.01
C GLU A 64 5.77 -2.89 2.58
N MET A 65 5.63 -1.77 1.87
CA MET A 65 5.31 -1.77 0.44
C MET A 65 6.37 -2.48 -0.41
N PHE A 66 7.65 -2.23 -0.15
CA PHE A 66 8.72 -2.93 -0.87
C PHE A 66 8.77 -4.41 -0.52
N ALA A 67 8.63 -4.78 0.75
CA ALA A 67 8.55 -6.18 1.16
C ALA A 67 7.34 -6.92 0.54
N ALA A 68 6.24 -6.21 0.28
CA ALA A 68 5.08 -6.77 -0.41
C ALA A 68 5.36 -7.17 -1.87
N LEU A 69 6.36 -6.55 -2.53
CA LEU A 69 6.75 -6.95 -3.89
C LEU A 69 7.31 -8.38 -3.93
N ASP A 70 8.04 -8.78 -2.88
CA ASP A 70 8.67 -10.10 -2.77
C ASP A 70 7.72 -11.15 -2.15
N THR A 71 6.84 -10.72 -1.24
CA THR A 71 5.98 -11.62 -0.46
C THR A 71 4.64 -11.93 -1.14
N ILE A 72 4.11 -11.02 -1.96
CA ILE A 72 2.85 -11.25 -2.69
C ILE A 72 3.17 -11.84 -4.07
N THR A 73 2.84 -13.12 -4.22
CA THR A 73 2.99 -13.88 -5.48
C THR A 73 1.69 -14.05 -6.25
N GLU A 74 0.54 -14.00 -5.57
CA GLU A 74 -0.78 -14.17 -6.18
C GLU A 74 -1.41 -12.81 -6.51
N PRO A 75 -1.84 -12.57 -7.77
CA PRO A 75 -2.55 -11.35 -8.13
C PRO A 75 -3.86 -11.20 -7.36
N GLY A 76 -4.15 -9.99 -6.87
CA GLY A 76 -5.38 -9.71 -6.12
C GLY A 76 -5.26 -9.92 -4.61
N THR A 77 -4.11 -10.36 -4.12
CA THR A 77 -3.86 -10.44 -2.67
C THR A 77 -3.86 -9.05 -2.05
N ILE A 78 -4.51 -8.96 -0.89
CA ILE A 78 -4.57 -7.77 -0.05
C ILE A 78 -3.96 -8.11 1.31
N ILE A 79 -2.94 -7.36 1.72
CA ILE A 79 -2.38 -7.44 3.07
C ILE A 79 -2.96 -6.29 3.91
N ASP A 80 -3.64 -6.63 4.99
CA ASP A 80 -4.12 -5.68 5.98
C ASP A 80 -2.98 -5.30 6.94
N LEU A 81 -2.48 -4.06 6.85
CA LEU A 81 -1.44 -3.60 7.75
C LEU A 81 -2.01 -3.34 9.16
N PRO A 82 -1.26 -3.69 10.23
CA PRO A 82 -1.76 -3.57 11.59
C PRO A 82 -1.88 -2.11 12.06
N HIS A 83 -1.26 -1.17 11.34
CA HIS A 83 -1.16 0.21 11.76
C HIS A 83 -2.51 0.94 11.85
N ARG A 84 -2.61 1.85 12.82
CA ARG A 84 -3.75 2.69 13.14
C ARG A 84 -3.31 4.15 13.24
N TRP A 85 -4.16 5.02 12.70
CA TRP A 85 -3.89 6.45 12.66
C TRP A 85 -3.62 7.01 14.06
N ARG A 86 -2.48 7.69 14.27
CA ARG A 86 -2.08 8.32 15.53
C ARG A 86 -2.02 7.40 16.76
N ARG A 87 -1.86 6.09 16.56
CA ARG A 87 -1.88 5.10 17.65
C ARG A 87 -0.66 4.21 17.71
N ASP A 88 0.24 4.32 16.74
CA ASP A 88 1.47 3.53 16.69
C ASP A 88 2.69 4.42 16.81
N THR A 89 3.74 3.86 17.39
CA THR A 89 5.07 4.48 17.45
C THR A 89 5.96 3.77 16.44
N PHE A 90 6.63 4.53 15.58
CA PHE A 90 7.50 3.99 14.54
C PHE A 90 8.96 4.20 14.98
N ALA A 91 9.75 3.13 14.93
CA ALA A 91 11.18 3.23 15.19
C ALA A 91 11.89 3.95 14.04
N PRO A 92 13.01 4.64 14.29
CA PRO A 92 13.79 5.28 13.25
C PRO A 92 14.15 4.31 12.13
N VAL A 93 13.77 4.64 10.90
CA VAL A 93 14.00 3.79 9.74
C VAL A 93 15.17 4.34 8.91
N ALA A 94 16.29 3.62 8.91
CA ALA A 94 17.42 3.86 8.00
C ALA A 94 17.09 3.34 6.59
N PHE A 95 17.43 4.11 5.56
CA PHE A 95 17.32 3.74 4.15
C PHE A 95 18.69 3.45 3.56
#